data_AF-A0AAD3HJZ6-F1
#
_entry.id   AF-A0AAD3HJZ6-F1
#
_cell.length_a   1.000
_cell.length_b   1.000
_cell.length_c   1.000
_cell.angle_alpha   90.00
_cell.angle_beta   90.00
_cell.angle_gamma   90.00
#
_symmetry.space_group_name_H-M   'P 1'
#
loop_
_entity.id
_entity.type
_entity.pdbx_description
1 polymer ?
#
loop_
_entity_poly.entity_id
_entity_poly.type
_entity_poly.pdbx_seq_one_letter_code
_entity_poly.pdbx_strand_id
1 'polypeptide(L)'
;MSTAAARAAKRWSCPVCSAVTSGQRMEQLETYCTRFRRTRRPSPSQLEELLGEAAQLRVQPPEEAQLRRALRDYRRWEASARRLLVLHENLVAQHRAEQARLPPPPPPPPQQQPSSAAAPARRAAVPSAAALAVSARCVREVVKQGCVCELDAGEVADAALSLLRQEAWRSRAAPLVRAVAAAAEAGSAGGEGGAGSKEGAEGGAAEGAKFSMDVLTRLLTEADAADLPPADPLLTTLLAHHTAARDWLDTCATLMRELRAAAGREVVGPELQQLLSRARAHVQVAARLPVLLEKEVERLLEVSSVYCLCRRLYDEDEPMLGCDYCEEWYHFSCVGLRRPPSSAAVAADDDEDE
;
A
#
# COMPACT_ATOMS: atom_id res chain seq x y z
N MET A 1 23.54 -7.05 -19.10
CA MET A 1 23.16 -6.08 -20.16
C MET A 1 24.44 -5.46 -20.71
N SER A 2 24.55 -5.28 -22.02
CA SER A 2 25.72 -4.64 -22.64
C SER A 2 25.69 -3.12 -22.44
N THR A 3 26.86 -2.48 -22.50
CA THR A 3 27.01 -1.02 -22.44
C THR A 3 26.25 -0.30 -23.56
N ALA A 4 26.11 -0.95 -24.72
CA ALA A 4 25.32 -0.46 -25.85
C ALA A 4 23.81 -0.44 -25.53
N ALA A 5 23.27 -1.49 -24.90
CA ALA A 5 21.87 -1.55 -24.50
C ALA A 5 21.52 -0.52 -23.40
N ALA A 6 22.46 -0.22 -22.50
CA ALA A 6 22.28 0.80 -21.47
C ALA A 6 22.24 2.23 -22.05
N ARG A 7 23.05 2.52 -23.08
CA ARG A 7 23.10 3.83 -23.75
C ARG A 7 21.88 4.11 -24.63
N ALA A 8 21.22 3.06 -25.14
CA ALA A 8 20.02 3.20 -25.97
C ALA A 8 18.73 3.42 -25.16
N ALA A 9 18.76 3.23 -23.83
CA ALA A 9 17.59 3.41 -22.97
C ALA A 9 17.34 4.91 -22.68
N LYS A 10 16.12 5.40 -22.95
CA LYS A 10 15.71 6.79 -22.63
C LYS A 10 15.78 7.12 -21.12
N ARG A 11 15.74 6.10 -20.25
CA ARG A 11 15.98 6.19 -18.80
C ARG A 11 16.71 4.93 -18.33
N TRP A 12 17.99 5.06 -17.97
CA TRP A 12 18.76 3.96 -17.37
C TRP A 12 18.77 4.10 -15.84
N SER A 13 18.29 3.08 -15.13
CA SER A 13 18.45 2.94 -13.69
C SER A 13 19.51 1.90 -13.39
N CYS A 14 20.43 2.21 -12.47
CA CYS A 14 21.37 1.19 -12.01
C CYS A 14 20.58 0.07 -11.30
N PRO A 15 21.06 -1.18 -11.33
CA PRO A 15 20.27 -2.28 -10.78
C PRO A 15 20.13 -2.26 -9.26
N VAL A 16 21.02 -1.57 -8.54
CA VAL A 16 20.79 -1.26 -7.11
C VAL A 16 19.58 -0.34 -6.95
N CYS A 17 19.47 0.74 -7.73
CA CYS A 17 18.30 1.62 -7.72
C CYS A 17 17.04 0.85 -8.15
N SER A 18 17.15 0.02 -9.19
CA SER A 18 16.05 -0.81 -9.65
C SER A 18 15.61 -1.77 -8.55
N ALA A 19 16.54 -2.40 -7.82
CA ALA A 19 16.26 -3.31 -6.70
C ALA A 19 15.55 -2.67 -5.51
N VAL A 20 15.77 -1.37 -5.31
CA VAL A 20 15.10 -0.58 -4.27
C VAL A 20 13.70 -0.17 -4.72
N THR A 21 13.52 0.10 -6.02
CA THR A 21 12.27 0.70 -6.54
C THR A 21 11.28 -0.33 -7.12
N SER A 22 11.74 -1.46 -7.64
CA SER A 22 10.91 -2.34 -8.49
C SER A 22 9.96 -3.28 -7.73
N GLY A 23 9.94 -3.27 -6.40
CA GLY A 23 9.05 -4.11 -5.56
C GLY A 23 9.28 -5.63 -5.68
N GLN A 24 10.04 -6.09 -6.68
CA GLN A 24 10.44 -7.48 -6.84
C GLN A 24 11.43 -7.87 -5.75
N ARG A 25 11.12 -8.96 -5.03
CA ARG A 25 12.04 -9.62 -4.12
C ARG A 25 13.24 -10.11 -4.93
N MET A 26 14.31 -9.32 -4.93
CA MET A 26 15.54 -9.70 -5.61
C MET A 26 16.22 -10.74 -4.72
N GLU A 27 16.38 -11.96 -5.24
CA GLU A 27 16.79 -13.14 -4.45
C GLU A 27 18.13 -12.95 -3.72
N GLN A 28 19.10 -12.21 -4.30
CA GLN A 28 20.36 -11.82 -3.65
C GLN A 28 21.12 -10.78 -4.48
N LEU A 29 21.85 -9.86 -3.83
CA LEU A 29 22.79 -8.95 -4.49
C LEU A 29 23.91 -9.71 -5.23
N GLU A 30 24.23 -10.91 -4.77
CA GLU A 30 25.24 -11.78 -5.36
C GLU A 30 24.89 -12.22 -6.79
N THR A 31 23.61 -12.49 -7.06
CA THR A 31 23.07 -12.77 -8.41
C THR A 31 23.31 -11.61 -9.37
N TYR A 32 23.35 -10.38 -8.86
CA TYR A 32 23.71 -9.22 -9.65
C TYR A 32 25.23 -9.15 -9.87
N CYS A 33 26.03 -9.34 -8.82
CA CYS A 33 27.49 -9.26 -8.88
C CYS A 33 28.13 -10.32 -9.79
N THR A 34 27.58 -11.54 -9.80
CA THR A 34 28.05 -12.65 -10.66
C THR A 34 27.88 -12.35 -12.14
N ARG A 35 26.92 -11.51 -12.55
CA ARG A 35 26.75 -11.10 -13.95
C ARG A 35 27.84 -10.14 -14.46
N PHE A 36 28.52 -9.44 -13.56
CA PHE A 36 29.57 -8.47 -13.92
C PHE A 36 30.98 -9.03 -13.69
N ARG A 37 31.11 -10.16 -12.99
CA ARG A 37 32.40 -10.73 -12.62
C ARG A 37 32.62 -12.09 -13.28
N ARG A 38 33.86 -12.31 -13.71
CA ARG A 38 34.30 -13.58 -14.31
C ARG A 38 34.71 -14.63 -13.27
N THR A 39 34.90 -14.22 -12.02
CA THR A 39 35.36 -15.08 -10.91
C THR A 39 34.48 -14.89 -9.67
N ARG A 40 34.31 -15.96 -8.88
CA ARG A 40 33.65 -15.89 -7.56
C ARG A 40 34.58 -15.18 -6.56
N ARG A 41 33.99 -14.40 -5.66
CA ARG A 41 34.72 -13.76 -4.56
C ARG A 41 34.88 -14.75 -3.43
N PRO A 42 36.08 -14.88 -2.84
CA PRO A 42 36.23 -15.66 -1.64
C PRO A 42 35.57 -14.94 -0.45
N SER A 43 35.05 -15.73 0.49
CA SER A 43 34.55 -15.18 1.75
C SER A 43 35.73 -14.74 2.64
N PRO A 44 35.50 -13.80 3.57
CA PRO A 44 36.51 -13.46 4.58
C PRO A 44 37.00 -14.68 5.38
N SER A 45 36.09 -15.62 5.69
CA SER A 45 36.41 -16.87 6.39
C SER A 45 37.33 -17.80 5.59
N GLN A 46 37.11 -17.93 4.28
CA GLN A 46 37.99 -18.71 3.40
C GLN A 46 39.41 -18.12 3.36
N LEU A 47 39.53 -16.78 3.37
CA LEU A 47 40.85 -16.15 3.43
C LEU A 47 41.54 -16.39 4.77
N GLU A 48 40.79 -16.35 5.87
CA GLU A 48 41.34 -16.62 7.21
C GLU A 48 41.86 -18.06 7.31
N GLU A 49 41.14 -19.02 6.75
CA GLU A 49 41.55 -20.42 6.66
C GLU A 49 42.84 -20.57 5.84
N LEU A 50 42.88 -20.02 4.62
CA LEU A 50 44.08 -20.06 3.76
C LEU A 50 45.30 -19.38 4.41
N LEU A 51 45.09 -18.28 5.13
CA LEU A 51 46.16 -17.61 5.88
C LEU A 51 46.61 -18.45 7.09
N GLY A 52 45.70 -19.20 7.72
CA GLY A 52 46.01 -20.17 8.77
C GLY A 52 46.84 -21.34 8.25
N GLU A 53 46.50 -21.88 7.08
CA GLU A 53 47.26 -22.94 6.41
C GLU A 53 48.65 -22.43 5.98
N ALA A 54 48.73 -21.23 5.38
CA ALA A 54 49.99 -20.63 4.97
C ALA A 54 50.96 -20.45 6.15
N ALA A 55 50.45 -20.12 7.34
CA ALA A 55 51.26 -19.99 8.55
C ALA A 55 51.87 -21.32 9.04
N GLN A 56 51.33 -22.47 8.61
CA GLN A 56 51.86 -23.79 8.94
C GLN A 56 52.94 -24.26 7.94
N LEU A 57 53.07 -23.59 6.80
CA LEU A 57 54.10 -23.90 5.82
C LEU A 57 55.47 -23.46 6.31
N ARG A 58 56.50 -24.24 5.97
CA ARG A 58 57.90 -23.93 6.31
C ARG A 58 58.52 -22.85 5.42
N VAL A 59 57.80 -22.40 4.39
CA VAL A 59 58.19 -21.38 3.42
C VAL A 59 57.11 -20.32 3.42
N GLN A 60 57.50 -19.04 3.32
CA GLN A 60 56.56 -17.93 3.26
C GLN A 60 56.11 -17.69 1.81
N PRO A 61 54.84 -17.97 1.45
CA PRO A 61 54.36 -17.68 0.11
C PRO A 61 54.26 -16.15 -0.13
N PRO A 62 54.71 -15.64 -1.29
CA PRO A 62 54.68 -14.21 -1.59
C PRO A 62 53.25 -13.62 -1.63
N GLU A 63 52.24 -14.45 -1.90
CA GLU A 63 50.82 -14.06 -1.96
C GLU A 63 50.22 -13.80 -0.57
N GLU A 64 50.84 -14.30 0.51
CA GLU A 64 50.35 -14.16 1.89
C GLU A 64 50.17 -12.69 2.31
N ALA A 65 51.08 -11.82 1.88
CA ALA A 65 51.00 -10.38 2.14
C ALA A 65 49.80 -9.72 1.44
N GLN A 66 49.48 -10.18 0.23
CA GLN A 66 48.35 -9.67 -0.55
C GLN A 66 47.02 -10.10 0.09
N LEU A 67 46.90 -11.36 0.49
CA LEU A 67 45.73 -11.89 1.19
C LEU A 67 45.48 -11.17 2.53
N ARG A 68 46.54 -10.96 3.34
CA ARG A 68 46.43 -10.20 4.60
C ARG A 68 46.00 -8.76 4.40
N ARG A 69 46.47 -8.11 3.32
CA ARG A 69 46.08 -6.75 2.99
C ARG A 69 44.61 -6.68 2.59
N ALA A 70 44.17 -7.56 1.69
CA ALA A 70 42.77 -7.64 1.25
C ALA A 70 41.81 -7.85 2.44
N LEU A 71 42.13 -8.80 3.32
CA LEU A 71 41.31 -9.06 4.52
C LEU A 71 41.27 -7.86 5.48
N ARG A 72 42.39 -7.16 5.68
CA ARG A 72 42.45 -5.97 6.53
C ARG A 72 41.62 -4.82 5.97
N ASP A 73 41.74 -4.57 4.67
CA ASP A 73 41.01 -3.51 3.99
C ASP A 73 39.49 -3.80 3.99
N TYR A 74 39.10 -5.06 3.76
CA TYR A 74 37.72 -5.51 3.91
C TYR A 74 37.19 -5.28 5.33
N ARG A 75 37.88 -5.74 6.37
CA ARG A 75 37.41 -5.59 7.77
C ARG A 75 37.25 -4.12 8.17
N ARG A 76 38.14 -3.24 7.68
CA ARG A 76 38.03 -1.78 7.89
C ARG A 76 36.80 -1.21 7.21
N TRP A 77 36.55 -1.62 5.97
CA TRP A 77 35.35 -1.25 5.22
C TRP A 77 34.09 -1.76 5.92
N GLU A 78 34.04 -3.05 6.26
CA GLU A 78 32.90 -3.70 6.92
C GLU A 78 32.54 -3.02 8.23
N ALA A 79 33.52 -2.77 9.11
CA ALA A 79 33.28 -2.10 10.38
C ALA A 79 32.69 -0.69 10.17
N SER A 80 33.13 0.02 9.13
CA SER A 80 32.63 1.36 8.80
C SER A 80 31.24 1.30 8.18
N ALA A 81 30.99 0.34 7.30
CA ALA A 81 29.69 0.08 6.69
C ALA A 81 28.65 -0.27 7.77
N ARG A 82 28.94 -1.24 8.65
CA ARG A 82 28.04 -1.62 9.75
C ARG A 82 27.70 -0.43 10.66
N ARG A 83 28.69 0.42 10.99
CA ARG A 83 28.44 1.67 11.72
C ARG A 83 27.48 2.60 10.98
N LEU A 84 27.68 2.80 9.67
CA LEU A 84 26.80 3.64 8.86
C LEU A 84 25.36 3.10 8.79
N LEU A 85 25.19 1.78 8.70
CA LEU A 85 23.86 1.16 8.69
C LEU A 85 23.12 1.40 10.02
N VAL A 86 23.79 1.19 11.15
CA VAL A 86 23.22 1.47 12.48
C VAL A 86 22.85 2.96 12.62
N LEU A 87 23.71 3.87 12.14
CA LEU A 87 23.40 5.30 12.16
C LEU A 87 22.19 5.65 11.29
N HIS A 88 22.04 5.02 10.13
CA HIS A 88 20.89 5.19 9.26
C HIS A 88 19.60 4.69 9.93
N GLU A 89 19.62 3.49 10.51
CA GLU A 89 18.48 2.94 11.26
C GLU A 89 18.01 3.89 12.38
N ASN A 90 18.96 4.38 13.19
CA ASN A 90 18.66 5.33 14.26
C ASN A 90 18.05 6.63 13.73
N LEU A 91 18.59 7.16 12.63
CA LEU A 91 18.08 8.37 11.98
C LEU A 91 16.65 8.16 11.47
N VAL A 92 16.38 7.02 10.84
CA VAL A 92 15.05 6.65 10.36
C VAL A 92 14.08 6.54 11.54
N ALA A 93 14.48 5.89 12.64
CA ALA A 93 13.65 5.74 13.83
C ALA A 93 13.30 7.09 14.47
N GLN A 94 14.27 8.00 14.58
CA GLN A 94 14.05 9.37 15.07
C GLN A 94 13.06 10.14 14.20
N HIS A 95 13.27 10.10 12.88
CA HIS A 95 12.39 10.78 11.94
C HIS A 95 10.94 10.26 12.01
N ARG A 96 10.75 8.95 12.18
CA ARG A 96 9.42 8.35 12.39
C ARG A 96 8.77 8.84 13.68
N ALA A 97 9.52 8.84 14.79
CA ALA A 97 9.01 9.29 16.08
C ALA A 97 8.58 10.76 16.04
N GLU A 98 9.25 11.59 15.25
CA GLU A 98 8.89 12.99 15.03
C GLU A 98 7.67 13.14 14.12
N GLN A 99 7.61 12.40 13.01
CA GLN A 99 6.42 12.40 12.14
C GLN A 99 5.16 11.99 12.90
N ALA A 100 5.26 11.04 13.83
CA ALA A 100 4.16 10.63 14.69
C ALA A 100 3.73 11.69 15.72
N ARG A 101 4.59 12.69 16.01
CA ARG A 101 4.32 13.75 16.99
C ARG A 101 3.78 15.05 16.37
N LEU A 102 3.84 15.20 15.05
CA LEU A 102 3.39 16.42 14.37
C LEU A 102 1.85 16.44 14.30
N PRO A 103 1.16 17.43 14.90
CA PRO A 103 -0.27 17.64 14.66
C PRO A 103 -0.51 18.08 13.20
N PRO A 104 -1.76 17.96 12.69
CA PRO A 104 -2.09 18.35 11.31
C PRO A 104 -1.70 19.82 11.03
N PRO A 105 -1.31 20.14 9.79
CA PRO A 105 -0.87 21.48 9.44
C PRO A 105 -2.00 22.50 9.70
N PRO A 106 -1.74 23.61 10.41
CA PRO A 106 -2.72 24.67 10.54
C PRO A 106 -2.98 25.30 9.16
N PRO A 107 -4.21 25.81 8.91
CA PRO A 107 -4.52 26.50 7.66
C PRO A 107 -3.56 27.67 7.42
N PRO A 108 -3.25 28.01 6.15
CA PRO A 108 -2.26 29.02 5.83
C PRO A 108 -2.67 30.38 6.42
N PRO A 109 -1.79 31.05 7.20
CA PRO A 109 -2.11 32.34 7.76
C PRO A 109 -2.12 33.42 6.67
N PRO A 110 -3.01 34.42 6.76
CA PRO A 110 -2.95 35.59 5.89
C PRO A 110 -1.63 36.34 6.12
N GLN A 111 -1.02 36.75 5.01
CA GLN A 111 0.28 37.43 4.95
C GLN A 111 0.37 38.59 5.96
N GLN A 112 1.26 38.47 6.94
CA GLN A 112 1.73 39.63 7.72
C GLN A 112 3.26 39.58 7.89
N GLN A 113 3.82 40.77 7.76
CA GLN A 113 5.23 41.15 7.68
C GLN A 113 6.01 40.95 9.01
N PRO A 114 7.37 41.02 8.98
CA PRO A 114 8.21 40.39 9.98
C PRO A 114 8.36 41.26 11.23
N SER A 115 8.28 40.64 12.41
CA SER A 115 8.80 41.23 13.64
C SER A 115 9.92 40.35 14.20
N SER A 116 10.98 41.03 14.64
CA SER A 116 12.15 40.44 15.27
C SER A 116 11.84 40.04 16.71
N ALA A 117 12.25 38.84 17.13
CA ALA A 117 12.97 38.66 18.39
C ALA A 117 13.38 37.19 18.65
N ALA A 118 14.56 37.10 19.27
CA ALA A 118 15.07 36.06 20.16
C ALA A 118 15.38 34.66 19.59
N ALA A 119 16.68 34.32 19.67
CA ALA A 119 17.23 33.00 19.41
C ALA A 119 16.73 31.96 20.45
N PRO A 120 16.28 30.77 20.04
CA PRO A 120 16.07 29.68 20.97
C PRO A 120 17.37 28.90 21.20
N ALA A 121 17.55 28.46 22.44
CA ALA A 121 18.59 27.52 22.85
C ALA A 121 18.69 26.32 21.90
N ARG A 122 19.91 25.84 21.67
CA ARG A 122 20.22 24.67 20.83
C ARG A 122 19.47 23.41 21.31
N ARG A 123 18.22 23.25 20.86
CA ARG A 123 17.62 21.92 20.70
C ARG A 123 18.44 21.20 19.63
N ALA A 124 18.80 19.94 19.88
CA ALA A 124 19.45 19.11 18.86
C ALA A 124 18.67 19.26 17.55
N ALA A 125 19.37 19.63 16.47
CA ALA A 125 18.72 19.89 15.20
C ALA A 125 17.99 18.63 14.76
N VAL A 126 16.66 18.74 14.68
CA VAL A 126 15.76 17.71 14.17
C VAL A 126 16.31 17.18 12.84
N PRO A 127 16.49 15.85 12.66
CA PRO A 127 16.93 15.31 11.39
C PRO A 127 15.87 15.59 10.33
N SER A 128 16.15 16.57 9.48
CA SER A 128 15.27 16.94 8.38
C SER A 128 15.16 15.81 7.36
N ALA A 129 14.10 15.80 6.55
CA ALA A 129 13.97 14.88 5.42
C ALA A 129 15.21 14.91 4.48
N ALA A 130 15.92 16.04 4.43
CA ALA A 130 17.19 16.16 3.72
C ALA A 130 18.31 15.32 4.36
N ALA A 131 18.41 15.29 5.70
CA ALA A 131 19.38 14.45 6.40
C ALA A 131 19.14 12.96 6.13
N LEU A 132 17.87 12.54 6.10
CA LEU A 132 17.48 11.17 5.76
C LEU A 132 17.88 10.81 4.32
N ALA A 133 17.58 11.69 3.36
CA ALA A 133 17.96 11.49 1.96
C ALA A 133 19.48 11.39 1.74
N VAL A 134 20.26 12.20 2.47
CA VAL A 134 21.73 12.12 2.48
C VAL A 134 22.19 10.79 3.05
N SER A 135 21.63 10.36 4.19
CA SER A 135 21.96 9.07 4.80
C SER A 135 21.66 7.90 3.87
N ALA A 136 20.50 7.89 3.21
CA ALA A 136 20.13 6.89 2.21
C ALA A 136 21.10 6.85 1.02
N ARG A 137 21.66 8.01 0.62
CA ARG A 137 22.71 8.07 -0.40
C ARG A 137 24.00 7.39 0.07
N CYS A 138 24.39 7.57 1.32
CA CYS A 138 25.54 6.88 1.90
C CYS A 138 25.32 5.36 1.96
N VAL A 139 24.12 4.90 2.36
CA VAL A 139 23.77 3.46 2.37
C VAL A 139 23.80 2.87 0.96
N ARG A 140 23.30 3.60 -0.05
CA ARG A 140 23.45 3.20 -1.47
C ARG A 140 24.91 3.03 -1.88
N GLU A 141 25.80 3.89 -1.38
CA GLU A 141 27.23 3.77 -1.65
C GLU A 141 27.84 2.53 -1.00
N VAL A 142 27.41 2.14 0.21
CA VAL A 142 27.81 0.87 0.85
C VAL A 142 27.52 -0.32 -0.07
N VAL A 143 26.31 -0.39 -0.64
CA VAL A 143 25.94 -1.47 -1.58
C VAL A 143 26.84 -1.48 -2.82
N LYS A 144 27.11 -0.30 -3.40
CA LYS A 144 27.99 -0.19 -4.58
C LYS A 144 29.42 -0.62 -4.28
N GLN A 145 29.99 -0.16 -3.17
CA GLN A 145 31.32 -0.56 -2.72
C GLN A 145 31.38 -2.07 -2.45
N GLY A 146 30.33 -2.63 -1.83
CA GLY A 146 30.16 -4.08 -1.67
C GLY A 146 30.13 -4.83 -3.01
N CYS A 147 29.51 -4.26 -4.06
CA CYS A 147 29.50 -4.86 -5.40
C CYS A 147 30.87 -4.89 -6.09
N VAL A 148 31.78 -3.97 -5.76
CA VAL A 148 33.15 -3.88 -6.32
C VAL A 148 34.23 -4.42 -5.38
N CYS A 149 33.88 -4.83 -4.16
CA CYS A 149 34.81 -5.41 -3.18
C CYS A 149 35.48 -6.69 -3.68
N GLU A 150 36.75 -6.91 -3.32
CA GLU A 150 37.51 -8.12 -3.68
C GLU A 150 37.00 -9.36 -2.94
N LEU A 151 36.54 -9.16 -1.69
CA LEU A 151 35.95 -10.20 -0.85
C LEU A 151 34.42 -10.16 -0.89
N ASP A 152 33.81 -11.27 -0.52
CA ASP A 152 32.36 -11.31 -0.39
C ASP A 152 31.88 -10.33 0.68
N ALA A 153 30.90 -9.52 0.28
CA ALA A 153 30.30 -8.43 1.04
C ALA A 153 28.78 -8.59 1.15
N GLY A 154 28.25 -9.78 0.78
CA GLY A 154 26.82 -10.08 0.66
C GLY A 154 26.03 -9.64 1.89
N GLU A 155 26.38 -10.12 3.08
CA GLU A 155 25.63 -9.82 4.31
C GLU A 155 25.46 -8.31 4.58
N VAL A 156 26.56 -7.55 4.49
CA VAL A 156 26.57 -6.10 4.76
C VAL A 156 25.76 -5.36 3.70
N ALA A 157 25.88 -5.78 2.44
CA ALA A 157 25.22 -5.12 1.33
C ALA A 157 23.74 -5.50 1.20
N ASP A 158 23.35 -6.71 1.60
CA ASP A 158 21.96 -7.16 1.70
C ASP A 158 21.25 -6.45 2.85
N ALA A 159 21.90 -6.29 4.00
CA ALA A 159 21.38 -5.47 5.10
C ALA A 159 21.14 -4.01 4.66
N ALA A 160 22.11 -3.42 3.94
CA ALA A 160 21.97 -2.09 3.36
C ALA A 160 20.82 -1.98 2.36
N LEU A 161 20.64 -2.98 1.50
CA LEU A 161 19.57 -3.02 0.50
C LEU A 161 18.19 -3.17 1.16
N SER A 162 18.08 -3.99 2.20
CA SER A 162 16.86 -4.16 2.99
C SER A 162 16.40 -2.82 3.58
N LEU A 163 17.29 -2.08 4.25
CA LEU A 163 16.99 -0.76 4.81
C LEU A 163 16.47 0.22 3.76
N LEU A 164 17.11 0.26 2.59
CA LEU A 164 16.70 1.12 1.48
C LEU A 164 15.32 0.76 0.92
N ARG A 165 14.99 -0.54 0.80
CA ARG A 165 13.67 -0.99 0.36
C ARG A 165 12.59 -0.57 1.33
N GLN A 166 12.81 -0.79 2.62
CA GLN A 166 11.85 -0.40 3.63
C GLN A 166 11.66 1.12 3.67
N GLU A 167 12.72 1.92 3.54
CA GLU A 167 12.63 3.39 3.45
C GLU A 167 11.84 3.82 2.21
N ALA A 168 12.13 3.22 1.04
CA ALA A 168 11.42 3.52 -0.19
C ALA A 168 9.93 3.21 -0.09
N TRP A 169 9.56 2.07 0.51
CA TRP A 169 8.16 1.74 0.78
C TRP A 169 7.50 2.79 1.69
N ARG A 170 8.16 3.16 2.81
CA ARG A 170 7.61 4.16 3.76
C ARG A 170 7.39 5.51 3.09
N SER A 171 8.31 5.93 2.22
CA SER A 171 8.19 7.20 1.49
C SER A 171 6.93 7.27 0.61
N ARG A 172 6.47 6.12 0.11
CA ARG A 172 5.26 5.98 -0.70
C ARG A 172 4.00 5.83 0.16
N ALA A 173 4.05 5.01 1.21
CA ALA A 173 2.90 4.70 2.05
C ALA A 173 2.51 5.86 3.00
N ALA A 174 3.50 6.54 3.60
CA ALA A 174 3.27 7.59 4.58
C ALA A 174 2.37 8.75 4.09
N PRO A 175 2.55 9.33 2.89
CA PRO A 175 1.67 10.39 2.42
C PRO A 175 0.22 9.91 2.23
N LEU A 176 0.02 8.66 1.78
CA LEU A 176 -1.33 8.10 1.59
C LEU A 176 -2.05 7.93 2.92
N VAL A 177 -1.39 7.32 3.91
CA VAL A 177 -1.96 7.15 5.26
C VAL A 177 -2.31 8.49 5.90
N ARG A 178 -1.44 9.50 5.76
CA ARG A 178 -1.72 10.85 6.27
C ARG A 178 -2.91 11.51 5.57
N ALA A 179 -3.03 11.36 4.26
CA ALA A 179 -4.16 11.93 3.51
C ALA A 179 -5.50 11.35 3.98
N VAL A 180 -5.56 10.03 4.17
CA VAL A 180 -6.78 9.35 4.67
C VAL A 180 -7.09 9.72 6.11
N ALA A 181 -6.07 9.83 6.98
CA ALA A 181 -6.26 10.27 8.36
C ALA A 181 -6.79 11.72 8.44
N ALA A 182 -6.22 12.63 7.65
CA ALA A 182 -6.67 14.02 7.60
C ALA A 182 -8.10 14.16 7.07
N ALA A 183 -8.47 13.36 6.07
CA ALA A 183 -9.84 13.33 5.54
C ALA A 183 -10.87 12.85 6.59
N ALA A 184 -10.50 11.85 7.41
CA ALA A 184 -11.34 11.36 8.50
C ALA A 184 -11.58 12.42 9.60
N GLU A 185 -10.57 13.24 9.92
CA GLU A 185 -10.70 14.35 10.88
C GLU A 185 -11.55 15.50 10.33
N ALA A 186 -11.37 15.87 9.05
CA ALA A 186 -12.14 16.93 8.41
C ALA A 186 -13.63 16.58 8.27
N GLY A 187 -13.96 15.32 7.97
CA GLY A 187 -15.34 14.82 7.90
C GLY A 187 -16.10 14.81 9.24
N SER A 188 -15.40 14.95 10.36
CA SER A 188 -16.01 15.10 11.70
C SER A 188 -16.43 16.56 11.99
N ALA A 189 -15.94 17.54 11.22
CA ALA A 189 -16.07 18.97 11.52
C ALA A 189 -17.07 19.75 10.65
N GLY A 190 -17.75 19.13 9.67
CA GLY A 190 -18.68 19.84 8.78
C GLY A 190 -19.76 18.94 8.21
N GLY A 191 -21.03 19.24 8.53
CA GLY A 191 -22.20 18.69 7.87
C GLY A 191 -22.57 19.48 6.61
N GLU A 192 -23.18 18.75 5.68
CA GLU A 192 -23.98 19.19 4.52
C GLU A 192 -23.30 19.99 3.40
N GLY A 193 -23.29 19.41 2.20
CA GLY A 193 -23.02 20.16 0.97
C GLY A 193 -22.75 19.31 -0.28
N GLY A 194 -23.80 19.05 -1.06
CA GLY A 194 -23.80 19.21 -2.53
C GLY A 194 -23.02 18.23 -3.44
N ALA A 195 -23.77 17.59 -4.34
CA ALA A 195 -23.30 16.79 -5.46
C ALA A 195 -22.62 17.63 -6.58
N GLY A 196 -21.68 17.03 -7.33
CA GLY A 196 -21.24 17.58 -8.62
C GLY A 196 -19.90 17.06 -9.19
N SER A 197 -19.99 16.06 -10.08
CA SER A 197 -19.19 15.79 -11.29
C SER A 197 -17.65 15.59 -11.30
N LYS A 198 -17.29 14.47 -11.96
CA LYS A 198 -16.03 13.99 -12.57
C LYS A 198 -15.06 15.06 -13.12
N GLU A 199 -13.75 14.82 -12.95
CA GLU A 199 -12.83 14.37 -14.04
C GLU A 199 -11.37 14.15 -13.56
N GLY A 200 -10.78 13.04 -14.06
CA GLY A 200 -9.36 12.78 -14.34
C GLY A 200 -8.23 13.33 -13.45
N ALA A 201 -7.69 12.48 -12.56
CA ALA A 201 -6.27 12.53 -12.20
C ALA A 201 -5.78 11.15 -11.73
N GLU A 202 -5.06 10.43 -12.60
CA GLU A 202 -4.19 9.34 -12.14
C GLU A 202 -3.09 9.95 -11.25
N GLY A 203 -3.18 9.69 -9.94
CA GLY A 203 -2.14 10.06 -8.98
C GLY A 203 -2.41 11.37 -8.24
N GLY A 204 -3.42 11.39 -7.38
CA GLY A 204 -3.59 12.46 -6.41
C GLY A 204 -4.73 12.15 -5.46
N ALA A 205 -4.45 12.03 -4.17
CA ALA A 205 -5.50 12.02 -3.16
C ALA A 205 -6.19 13.39 -3.19
N ALA A 206 -7.39 13.43 -3.78
CA ALA A 206 -8.31 14.57 -3.74
C ALA A 206 -9.24 14.47 -2.52
N GLU A 207 -9.94 15.58 -2.22
CA GLU A 207 -10.93 15.75 -1.14
C GLU A 207 -11.72 14.47 -0.83
N GLY A 208 -11.72 14.05 0.45
CA GLY A 208 -12.42 12.83 0.90
C GLY A 208 -11.65 11.51 0.74
N ALA A 209 -10.32 11.57 0.57
CA ALA A 209 -9.47 10.41 0.26
C ALA A 209 -9.71 9.19 1.19
N LYS A 210 -10.28 8.13 0.62
CA LYS A 210 -10.29 6.76 1.17
C LYS A 210 -9.35 5.88 0.35
N PHE A 211 -8.88 4.78 0.92
CA PHE A 211 -8.15 3.76 0.17
C PHE A 211 -9.09 2.97 -0.74
N SER A 212 -8.67 2.62 -1.95
CA SER A 212 -9.28 1.48 -2.64
C SER A 212 -8.74 0.17 -2.05
N MET A 213 -9.52 -0.90 -2.15
CA MET A 213 -9.07 -2.23 -1.70
C MET A 213 -7.79 -2.66 -2.43
N ASP A 214 -7.70 -2.44 -3.75
CA ASP A 214 -6.53 -2.81 -4.55
C ASP A 214 -5.25 -2.09 -4.11
N VAL A 215 -5.36 -0.78 -3.81
CA VAL A 215 -4.21 0.00 -3.33
C VAL A 215 -3.73 -0.53 -2.00
N LEU A 216 -4.65 -0.87 -1.10
CA LEU A 216 -4.35 -1.37 0.22
C LEU A 216 -3.68 -2.74 0.16
N THR A 217 -4.25 -3.68 -0.61
CA THR A 217 -3.65 -5.00 -0.84
C THR A 217 -2.26 -4.87 -1.45
N ARG A 218 -2.09 -4.03 -2.48
CA ARG A 218 -0.79 -3.79 -3.11
C ARG A 218 0.25 -3.27 -2.10
N LEU A 219 -0.09 -2.27 -1.28
CA LEU A 219 0.83 -1.72 -0.29
C LEU A 219 1.25 -2.78 0.74
N LEU A 220 0.33 -3.65 1.17
CA LEU A 220 0.61 -4.74 2.09
C LEU A 220 1.52 -5.80 1.46
N THR A 221 1.28 -6.19 0.20
CA THR A 221 2.16 -7.11 -0.53
C THR A 221 3.56 -6.54 -0.71
N GLU A 222 3.67 -5.26 -1.03
CA GLU A 222 4.97 -4.59 -1.13
C GLU A 222 5.68 -4.48 0.22
N ALA A 223 4.93 -4.33 1.32
CA ALA A 223 5.49 -4.28 2.66
C ALA A 223 6.10 -5.64 3.06
N ASP A 224 5.39 -6.72 2.74
CA ASP A 224 5.87 -8.10 2.92
C ASP A 224 7.13 -8.36 2.08
N ALA A 225 7.13 -7.97 0.80
CA ALA A 225 8.28 -8.12 -0.09
C ALA A 225 9.51 -7.27 0.33
N ALA A 226 9.29 -6.19 1.07
CA ALA A 226 10.34 -5.35 1.65
C ALA A 226 10.79 -5.83 3.05
N ASP A 227 10.26 -6.95 3.54
CA ASP A 227 10.52 -7.53 4.86
C ASP A 227 10.36 -6.48 5.99
N LEU A 228 9.26 -5.72 5.95
CA LEU A 228 8.99 -4.70 6.99
C LEU A 228 8.78 -5.35 8.37
N PRO A 229 9.28 -4.72 9.45
CA PRO A 229 9.03 -5.21 10.78
C PRO A 229 7.53 -5.12 11.13
N PRO A 230 6.95 -6.12 11.81
CA PRO A 230 5.51 -6.15 12.09
C PRO A 230 5.04 -5.02 13.03
N ALA A 231 5.97 -4.44 13.80
CA ALA A 231 5.71 -3.29 14.66
C ALA A 231 5.79 -1.93 13.93
N ASP A 232 5.96 -1.93 12.60
CA ASP A 232 5.99 -0.67 11.83
C ASP A 232 4.60 0.01 11.88
N PRO A 233 4.50 1.27 12.34
CA PRO A 233 3.21 1.92 12.56
C PRO A 233 2.40 2.12 11.27
N LEU A 234 3.05 2.31 10.11
CA LEU A 234 2.31 2.43 8.85
C LEU A 234 1.73 1.08 8.45
N LEU A 235 2.49 0.00 8.64
CA LEU A 235 2.03 -1.36 8.34
C LEU A 235 0.86 -1.74 9.25
N THR A 236 0.95 -1.48 10.56
CA THR A 236 -0.12 -1.79 11.50
C THR A 236 -1.40 -1.01 11.18
N THR A 237 -1.29 0.27 10.81
CA THR A 237 -2.45 1.07 10.37
C THR A 237 -3.09 0.52 9.10
N LEU A 238 -2.30 0.20 8.07
CA LEU A 238 -2.82 -0.35 6.81
C LEU A 238 -3.46 -1.73 7.02
N LEU A 239 -2.85 -2.59 7.85
CA LEU A 239 -3.44 -3.88 8.22
C LEU A 239 -4.77 -3.70 8.94
N ALA A 240 -4.86 -2.78 9.89
CA ALA A 240 -6.11 -2.50 10.59
C ALA A 240 -7.22 -2.03 9.63
N HIS A 241 -6.91 -1.14 8.68
CA HIS A 241 -7.85 -0.69 7.66
C HIS A 241 -8.30 -1.84 6.75
N HIS A 242 -7.37 -2.72 6.37
CA HIS A 242 -7.64 -3.84 5.49
C HIS A 242 -8.53 -4.88 6.17
N THR A 243 -8.22 -5.23 7.42
CA THR A 243 -9.04 -6.15 8.22
C THR A 243 -10.43 -5.58 8.44
N ALA A 244 -10.57 -4.31 8.83
CA ALA A 244 -11.88 -3.69 9.02
C ALA A 244 -12.73 -3.71 7.74
N ALA A 245 -12.12 -3.47 6.58
CA ALA A 245 -12.82 -3.53 5.30
C ALA A 245 -13.24 -4.98 4.94
N ARG A 246 -12.38 -5.98 5.21
CA ARG A 246 -12.72 -7.39 5.00
C ARG A 246 -13.85 -7.86 5.91
N ASP A 247 -13.80 -7.54 7.19
CA ASP A 247 -14.84 -7.90 8.16
C ASP A 247 -16.20 -7.28 7.76
N TRP A 248 -16.17 -6.04 7.26
CA TRP A 248 -17.36 -5.40 6.71
C TRP A 248 -17.90 -6.11 5.46
N LEU A 249 -17.02 -6.52 4.54
CA LEU A 249 -17.40 -7.25 3.33
C LEU A 249 -18.02 -8.61 3.65
N ASP A 250 -17.44 -9.36 4.59
CA ASP A 250 -17.94 -10.67 5.01
C ASP A 250 -19.32 -10.55 5.68
N THR A 251 -19.51 -9.51 6.49
CA THR A 251 -20.81 -9.17 7.10
C THR A 251 -21.83 -8.75 6.03
N CYS A 252 -21.41 -7.93 5.06
CA CYS A 252 -22.25 -7.48 3.95
C CYS A 252 -22.72 -8.66 3.10
N ALA A 253 -21.83 -9.61 2.78
CA ALA A 253 -22.18 -10.82 2.05
C ALA A 253 -23.21 -11.68 2.80
N THR A 254 -23.10 -11.75 4.13
CA THR A 254 -24.08 -12.47 4.96
C THR A 254 -25.43 -11.76 4.97
N LEU A 255 -25.47 -10.44 5.17
CA LEU A 255 -26.70 -9.65 5.12
C LEU A 255 -27.39 -9.74 3.76
N MET A 256 -26.65 -9.64 2.66
CA MET A 256 -27.22 -9.79 1.32
C MET A 256 -27.83 -11.17 1.10
N ARG A 257 -27.27 -12.23 1.69
CA ARG A 257 -27.83 -13.59 1.60
C ARG A 257 -29.13 -13.72 2.39
N GLU A 258 -29.18 -13.15 3.59
CA GLU A 258 -30.39 -13.10 4.42
C GLU A 258 -31.51 -12.30 3.73
N LEU A 259 -31.17 -11.15 3.13
CA LEU A 259 -32.12 -10.30 2.40
C LEU A 259 -32.68 -11.02 1.17
N ARG A 260 -31.83 -11.64 0.34
CA ARG A 260 -32.30 -12.42 -0.80
C ARG A 260 -33.19 -13.60 -0.39
N ALA A 261 -32.90 -14.27 0.72
CA ALA A 261 -33.76 -15.34 1.24
C ALA A 261 -35.12 -14.83 1.76
N ALA A 262 -35.23 -13.53 2.03
CA ALA A 262 -36.43 -12.84 2.44
C ALA A 262 -37.11 -12.05 1.31
N ALA A 263 -36.63 -12.17 0.06
CA ALA A 263 -37.22 -11.51 -1.11
C ALA A 263 -38.71 -11.84 -1.24
N GLY A 264 -39.51 -10.87 -1.69
CA GLY A 264 -40.96 -11.01 -1.85
C GLY A 264 -41.76 -11.08 -0.54
N ARG A 265 -41.12 -11.12 0.64
CA ARG A 265 -41.84 -11.10 1.93
C ARG A 265 -42.33 -9.69 2.28
N GLU A 266 -43.47 -9.61 2.95
CA GLU A 266 -44.05 -8.35 3.43
C GLU A 266 -43.28 -7.81 4.64
N VAL A 267 -42.99 -6.49 4.62
CA VAL A 267 -42.17 -5.80 5.64
C VAL A 267 -42.93 -5.55 6.96
N VAL A 268 -44.11 -6.14 7.12
CA VAL A 268 -44.92 -6.02 8.34
C VAL A 268 -44.35 -6.87 9.50
N GLY A 269 -43.56 -7.90 9.20
CA GLY A 269 -42.97 -8.79 10.21
C GLY A 269 -41.77 -8.16 10.96
N PRO A 270 -41.66 -8.37 12.30
CA PRO A 270 -40.58 -7.79 13.11
C PRO A 270 -39.19 -8.27 12.68
N GLU A 271 -39.09 -9.51 12.19
CA GLU A 271 -37.83 -10.10 11.71
C GLU A 271 -37.26 -9.36 10.49
N LEU A 272 -38.10 -9.03 9.50
CA LEU A 272 -37.68 -8.33 8.29
C LEU A 272 -37.36 -6.87 8.57
N GLN A 273 -38.10 -6.21 9.47
CA GLN A 273 -37.76 -4.86 9.93
C GLN A 273 -36.41 -4.81 10.65
N GLN A 274 -36.10 -5.83 11.46
CA GLN A 274 -34.79 -5.96 12.10
C GLN A 274 -33.68 -6.20 11.07
N LEU A 275 -33.93 -6.99 10.02
CA LEU A 275 -32.95 -7.23 8.97
C LEU A 275 -32.66 -5.94 8.17
N LEU A 276 -33.68 -5.18 7.81
CA LEU A 276 -33.55 -3.89 7.12
C LEU A 276 -32.83 -2.85 7.98
N SER A 277 -33.11 -2.80 9.29
CA SER A 277 -32.41 -1.89 10.20
C SER A 277 -30.92 -2.25 10.34
N ARG A 278 -30.59 -3.54 10.39
CA ARG A 278 -29.20 -4.02 10.34
C ARG A 278 -28.51 -3.62 9.04
N ALA A 279 -29.17 -3.77 7.88
CA ALA A 279 -28.62 -3.37 6.59
C ALA A 279 -28.32 -1.86 6.53
N ARG A 280 -29.26 -1.02 6.98
CA ARG A 280 -29.08 0.44 7.06
C ARG A 280 -27.92 0.82 7.99
N ALA A 281 -27.83 0.19 9.16
CA ALA A 281 -26.72 0.41 10.08
C ALA A 281 -25.37 0.01 9.44
N HIS A 282 -25.34 -1.09 8.68
CA HIS A 282 -24.14 -1.57 7.99
C HIS A 282 -23.64 -0.61 6.91
N VAL A 283 -24.56 0.03 6.16
CA VAL A 283 -24.23 1.10 5.19
C VAL A 283 -23.58 2.30 5.90
N GLN A 284 -24.08 2.69 7.08
CA GLN A 284 -23.49 3.79 7.85
C GLN A 284 -22.08 3.45 8.35
N VAL A 285 -21.81 2.19 8.68
CA VAL A 285 -20.45 1.74 9.04
C VAL A 285 -19.51 1.92 7.84
N ALA A 286 -19.93 1.55 6.64
CA ALA A 286 -19.12 1.70 5.41
C ALA A 286 -18.70 3.15 5.16
N ALA A 287 -19.59 4.10 5.43
CA ALA A 287 -19.32 5.52 5.27
C ALA A 287 -18.16 6.01 6.17
N ARG A 288 -17.97 5.38 7.34
CA ARG A 288 -16.91 5.72 8.31
C ARG A 288 -15.60 4.96 8.07
N LEU A 289 -15.61 3.92 7.23
CA LEU A 289 -14.40 3.16 6.93
C LEU A 289 -13.43 4.02 6.09
N PRO A 290 -12.11 3.87 6.34
CA PRO A 290 -11.06 4.52 5.56
C PRO A 290 -10.85 3.86 4.18
N VAL A 291 -11.75 2.98 3.76
CA VAL A 291 -11.70 2.20 2.52
C VAL A 291 -12.98 2.43 1.72
N LEU A 292 -12.84 2.61 0.42
CA LEU A 292 -13.93 2.81 -0.54
C LEU A 292 -14.58 1.47 -0.88
N LEU A 293 -15.87 1.34 -0.55
CA LEU A 293 -16.66 0.11 -0.73
C LEU A 293 -18.01 0.44 -1.40
N GLU A 294 -18.01 1.42 -2.31
CA GLU A 294 -19.22 1.99 -2.94
C GLU A 294 -20.06 0.94 -3.64
N LYS A 295 -19.42 0.04 -4.41
CA LYS A 295 -20.12 -1.00 -5.18
C LYS A 295 -20.88 -1.95 -4.26
N GLU A 296 -20.28 -2.36 -3.15
CA GLU A 296 -20.91 -3.27 -2.20
C GLU A 296 -22.00 -2.57 -1.39
N VAL A 297 -21.82 -1.29 -1.07
CA VAL A 297 -22.86 -0.45 -0.46
C VAL A 297 -24.07 -0.33 -1.39
N GLU A 298 -23.85 -0.02 -2.67
CA GLU A 298 -24.89 0.09 -3.69
C GLU A 298 -25.69 -1.22 -3.82
N ARG A 299 -24.99 -2.35 -3.94
CA ARG A 299 -25.63 -3.68 -3.98
C ARG A 299 -26.41 -4.00 -2.72
N LEU A 300 -25.93 -3.61 -1.53
CA LEU A 300 -26.65 -3.83 -0.28
C LEU A 300 -27.92 -2.96 -0.21
N LEU A 301 -27.86 -1.72 -0.70
CA LEU A 301 -29.01 -0.82 -0.78
C LEU A 301 -30.07 -1.37 -1.74
N GLU A 302 -29.63 -1.87 -2.90
CA GLU A 302 -30.51 -2.50 -3.89
C GLU A 302 -31.27 -3.70 -3.29
N VAL A 303 -30.58 -4.66 -2.67
CA VAL A 303 -31.26 -5.84 -2.09
C VAL A 303 -32.00 -5.56 -0.78
N SER A 304 -31.84 -4.37 -0.18
CA SER A 304 -32.58 -3.94 1.02
C SER A 304 -33.67 -2.90 0.70
N SER A 305 -33.93 -2.66 -0.58
CA SER A 305 -34.95 -1.73 -1.03
C SER A 305 -36.36 -2.32 -0.90
N VAL A 306 -37.32 -1.45 -0.58
CA VAL A 306 -38.73 -1.81 -0.41
C VAL A 306 -39.53 -0.85 -1.28
N TYR A 307 -40.19 -1.42 -2.28
CA TYR A 307 -40.92 -0.68 -3.30
C TYR A 307 -42.41 -1.05 -3.29
N CYS A 308 -43.15 -0.47 -4.24
CA CYS A 308 -44.53 -0.78 -4.55
C CYS A 308 -45.52 -0.48 -3.42
N LEU A 309 -46.81 -0.54 -3.74
CA LEU A 309 -47.91 -0.39 -2.79
C LEU A 309 -47.96 -1.51 -1.75
N CYS A 310 -47.47 -2.71 -2.12
CA CYS A 310 -47.45 -3.88 -1.23
C CYS A 310 -46.34 -3.85 -0.18
N ARG A 311 -45.37 -2.91 -0.29
CA ARG A 311 -44.24 -2.75 0.64
C ARG A 311 -43.54 -4.08 0.93
N ARG A 312 -43.30 -4.87 -0.13
CA ARG A 312 -42.51 -6.10 -0.10
C ARG A 312 -41.05 -5.78 -0.40
N LEU A 313 -40.15 -6.59 0.16
CA LEU A 313 -38.73 -6.50 -0.17
C LEU A 313 -38.52 -6.79 -1.66
N TYR A 314 -37.64 -6.02 -2.30
CA TYR A 314 -37.30 -6.20 -3.71
C TYR A 314 -36.94 -7.66 -4.03
N ASP A 315 -37.48 -8.14 -5.15
CA ASP A 315 -37.29 -9.48 -5.68
C ASP A 315 -36.92 -9.38 -7.17
N GLU A 316 -35.75 -9.88 -7.54
CA GLU A 316 -35.23 -9.85 -8.92
C GLU A 316 -36.09 -10.71 -9.86
N ASP A 317 -36.84 -11.69 -9.33
CA ASP A 317 -37.67 -12.60 -10.10
C ASP A 317 -39.09 -12.04 -10.37
N GLU A 318 -39.48 -10.93 -9.76
CA GLU A 318 -40.76 -10.25 -10.01
C GLU A 318 -40.58 -9.06 -10.97
N PRO A 319 -41.29 -9.02 -12.11
CA PRO A 319 -41.19 -7.89 -13.02
C PRO A 319 -41.76 -6.63 -12.36
N MET A 320 -41.01 -5.54 -12.44
CA MET A 320 -41.39 -4.23 -11.94
C MET A 320 -41.31 -3.16 -13.03
N LEU A 321 -42.06 -2.08 -12.86
CA LEU A 321 -42.03 -0.89 -13.71
C LEU A 321 -41.92 0.37 -12.86
N GLY A 322 -41.17 1.35 -13.34
CA GLY A 322 -41.06 2.67 -12.73
C GLY A 322 -42.18 3.60 -13.21
N CYS A 323 -42.68 4.44 -12.31
CA CYS A 323 -43.60 5.52 -12.67
C CYS A 323 -42.82 6.80 -12.98
N ASP A 324 -43.02 7.37 -14.18
CA ASP A 324 -42.32 8.61 -14.61
C ASP A 324 -42.66 9.86 -13.76
N TYR A 325 -43.76 9.82 -13.00
CA TYR A 325 -44.21 10.96 -12.20
C TYR A 325 -43.70 10.93 -10.75
N CYS A 326 -43.67 9.77 -10.12
CA CYS A 326 -43.29 9.63 -8.71
C CYS A 326 -41.99 8.84 -8.47
N GLU A 327 -41.37 8.32 -9.54
CA GLU A 327 -40.12 7.57 -9.52
C GLU A 327 -40.13 6.32 -8.63
N GLU A 328 -41.32 5.85 -8.20
CA GLU A 328 -41.54 4.64 -7.42
C GLU A 328 -41.69 3.42 -8.35
N TRP A 329 -41.27 2.25 -7.86
CA TRP A 329 -41.32 1.00 -8.61
C TRP A 329 -42.52 0.16 -8.19
N TYR A 330 -43.23 -0.42 -9.17
CA TYR A 330 -44.44 -1.20 -8.93
C TYR A 330 -44.35 -2.58 -9.60
N HIS A 331 -44.77 -3.63 -8.88
CA HIS A 331 -44.96 -4.95 -9.50
C HIS A 331 -46.12 -4.89 -10.49
N PHE A 332 -45.96 -5.56 -11.64
CA PHE A 332 -47.01 -5.62 -12.66
C PHE A 332 -48.36 -6.10 -12.09
N SER A 333 -48.32 -7.14 -11.28
CA SER A 333 -49.51 -7.71 -10.61
C SER A 333 -50.20 -6.71 -9.68
N CYS A 334 -49.45 -5.87 -8.97
CA CYS A 334 -50.00 -4.89 -8.03
C CYS A 334 -50.71 -3.72 -8.71
N VAL A 335 -50.39 -3.43 -9.98
CA VAL A 335 -51.05 -2.39 -10.79
C VAL A 335 -51.96 -2.97 -11.89
N GLY A 336 -52.25 -4.27 -11.84
CA GLY A 336 -53.20 -4.93 -12.74
C GLY A 336 -52.68 -5.22 -14.16
N LEU A 337 -51.36 -5.22 -14.36
CA LEU A 337 -50.72 -5.57 -15.64
C LEU A 337 -50.35 -7.06 -15.69
N ARG A 338 -50.35 -7.62 -16.90
CA ARG A 338 -49.88 -9.01 -17.13
C ARG A 338 -48.36 -9.04 -17.21
N ARG A 339 -47.77 -10.10 -16.67
CA ARG A 339 -46.32 -10.36 -16.76
C ARG A 339 -45.90 -10.41 -18.24
N PRO A 340 -44.83 -9.69 -18.64
CA PRO A 340 -44.30 -9.81 -19.99
C PRO A 340 -43.84 -11.26 -20.22
N PRO A 341 -43.92 -11.78 -21.47
CA PRO A 341 -43.34 -13.08 -21.80
C PRO A 341 -41.86 -13.07 -21.40
N SER A 342 -41.40 -14.14 -20.74
CA SER A 342 -39.99 -14.22 -20.35
C SER A 342 -39.13 -14.18 -21.61
N SER A 343 -37.91 -13.62 -21.51
CA SER A 343 -36.97 -13.53 -22.63
C SER A 343 -36.61 -14.88 -23.27
N ALA A 344 -36.96 -16.00 -22.63
CA ALA A 344 -36.83 -17.35 -23.18
C ALA A 344 -37.96 -17.75 -24.14
N ALA A 345 -39.11 -17.08 -24.11
CA ALA A 345 -40.30 -17.43 -24.90
C ALA A 345 -40.40 -16.68 -26.24
N VAL A 346 -39.62 -15.61 -26.43
CA VAL A 346 -39.70 -14.74 -27.62
C VAL A 346 -38.93 -15.27 -28.84
N ALA A 347 -38.36 -16.48 -28.76
CA ALA A 347 -37.61 -17.11 -29.86
C ALA A 347 -38.43 -18.15 -30.64
N ALA A 348 -39.74 -18.28 -30.40
CA ALA A 348 -40.57 -19.35 -30.95
C ALA A 348 -41.75 -18.89 -31.83
N ASP A 349 -41.97 -17.58 -32.00
CA ASP A 349 -43.15 -17.01 -32.70
C ASP A 349 -42.77 -16.06 -33.86
N ASP A 350 -41.65 -16.30 -34.56
CA ASP A 350 -41.24 -15.53 -35.76
C ASP A 350 -41.31 -16.36 -37.07
N ASP A 351 -42.11 -17.44 -37.12
CA ASP A 351 -42.18 -18.37 -38.29
C ASP A 351 -43.59 -18.63 -38.86
N GLU A 352 -44.59 -17.79 -38.59
CA GLU A 352 -45.87 -17.84 -39.33
C GLU A 352 -46.36 -16.43 -39.68
N ASP A 353 -45.88 -15.90 -40.81
CA ASP A 353 -46.67 -15.14 -41.80
C ASP A 353 -45.75 -14.55 -42.91
N GLU A 354 -45.41 -15.36 -43.93
CA GLU A 354 -45.37 -14.91 -45.36
C GLU A 354 -45.42 -16.07 -46.35
#